data_AF-A0A9E5TSL8-F1
#
_entry.id   AF-A0A9E5TSL8-F1
#
_cell.length_a   1.000
_cell.length_b   1.000
_cell.length_c   1.000
_cell.angle_alpha   90.00
_cell.angle_beta   90.00
_cell.angle_gamma   90.00
#
_symmetry.space_group_name_H-M   'P 1'
#
loop_
_entity.id
_entity.type
_entity.pdbx_description
1 polymer ?
#
loop_
_entity_poly.entity_id
_entity_poly.type
_entity_poly.pdbx_seq_one_letter_code
_entity_poly.pdbx_strand_id
1 'polypeptide(L)'
;MLKVRAIMNSPMEAILAFRTCCGAAAFDQNLEIQVTNLGALPIEVPSYFDLIDDLGSYRVDTLLPYGVQRIPPGETIAFYCTMDENRWKGARQMVLYACQGKKYTIDISP
;
A
#
# COMPACT_ATOMS: atom_id res chain seq x y z
N MET A 1 -11.50 1.18 -12.14
CA MET A 1 -10.57 0.02 -12.16
C MET A 1 -9.32 0.47 -11.44
N LEU A 2 -8.69 -0.35 -10.60
CA LEU A 2 -7.42 0.01 -9.98
C LEU A 2 -6.30 -0.83 -10.59
N LYS A 3 -5.21 -0.16 -10.95
CA LYS A 3 -3.92 -0.81 -11.19
C LYS A 3 -3.08 -0.58 -9.95
N VAL A 4 -2.49 -1.66 -9.44
CA VAL A 4 -1.73 -1.63 -8.19
C VAL A 4 -0.36 -2.21 -8.46
N ARG A 5 0.67 -1.58 -7.90
CA ARG A 5 2.04 -2.07 -7.92
C ARG A 5 2.60 -2.00 -6.51
N ALA A 6 3.07 -3.13 -6.00
CA ALA A 6 3.81 -3.19 -4.75
C ALA A 6 5.30 -3.27 -5.04
N ILE A 7 6.10 -2.50 -4.30
CA ILE A 7 7.54 -2.39 -4.47
C ILE A 7 8.17 -2.52 -3.08
N MET A 8 8.74 -3.69 -2.81
CA MET A 8 9.57 -3.91 -1.61
C MET A 8 10.93 -3.26 -1.78
N ASN A 9 11.49 -2.78 -0.68
CA ASN A 9 12.81 -2.15 -0.58
C ASN A 9 12.99 -1.08 -1.67
N SER A 10 11.93 -0.30 -1.92
CA SER A 10 12.02 0.87 -2.79
C SER A 10 13.14 1.77 -2.25
N PRO A 11 13.93 2.45 -3.10
CA PRO A 11 15.04 3.31 -2.67
C PRO A 11 14.59 4.58 -1.91
N MET A 12 13.39 4.56 -1.32
CA MET A 12 12.80 5.63 -0.52
C MET A 12 13.68 6.06 0.66
N GLU A 13 14.59 5.22 1.15
CA GLU A 13 15.63 5.64 2.12
C GLU A 13 16.41 6.86 1.61
N ALA A 14 16.69 6.95 0.30
CA ALA A 14 17.40 8.09 -0.28
C ALA A 14 16.54 9.36 -0.43
N ILE A 15 15.21 9.23 -0.50
CA ILE A 15 14.27 10.35 -0.74
C ILE A 15 13.63 10.85 0.58
N LEU A 16 13.34 9.95 1.52
CA LEU A 16 12.73 10.25 2.82
C LEU A 16 13.75 10.72 3.88
N ALA A 17 15.06 10.49 3.68
CA ALA A 17 16.12 11.04 4.54
C ALA A 17 16.09 12.58 4.67
N PHE A 18 15.38 13.28 3.78
CA PHE A 18 15.31 14.75 3.75
C PHE A 18 14.08 15.37 4.43
N ARG A 19 13.09 14.59 4.90
CA ARG A 19 11.88 15.15 5.55
C ARG A 19 11.73 14.69 7.00
N THR A 20 12.50 15.31 7.89
CA THR A 20 12.22 15.34 9.32
C THR A 20 11.11 16.35 9.60
N CYS A 21 9.89 15.90 9.85
CA CYS A 21 8.92 16.69 10.60
C CYS A 21 8.69 15.96 11.94
N CYS A 22 9.06 16.63 13.04
CA CYS A 22 8.86 16.19 14.42
C CYS A 22 9.71 15.00 14.93
N GLY A 23 10.98 14.89 14.54
CA GLY A 23 12.00 14.16 15.32
C GLY A 23 11.85 12.64 15.46
N ALA A 24 10.89 12.01 14.78
CA ALA A 24 10.88 10.57 14.58
C ALA A 24 11.76 10.27 13.35
N ALA A 25 12.79 9.43 13.52
CA ALA A 25 13.50 8.86 12.38
C ALA A 25 12.47 8.31 11.39
N ALA A 26 12.69 8.51 10.09
CA ALA A 26 11.90 7.86 9.06
C ALA A 26 11.92 6.35 9.36
N PHE A 27 10.84 5.85 9.96
CA PHE A 27 10.65 4.42 10.23
C PHE A 27 10.92 3.68 8.93
N ASP A 28 11.66 2.57 8.95
CA ASP A 28 12.03 1.75 7.79
C ASP A 28 10.79 1.38 6.94
N GLN A 29 10.33 2.31 6.10
CA GLN A 29 9.20 2.15 5.20
C GLN A 29 9.75 1.42 4.00
N ASN A 30 9.75 0.10 4.09
CA ASN A 30 10.33 -0.77 3.08
C ASN A 30 9.29 -1.28 2.07
N LEU A 31 8.01 -0.94 2.20
CA LEU A 31 6.98 -1.26 1.22
C LEU A 31 6.33 0.02 0.67
N GLU A 32 6.41 0.19 -0.65
CA GLU A 32 5.65 1.18 -1.41
C GLU A 32 4.53 0.50 -2.20
N ILE A 33 3.31 1.04 -2.13
CA ILE A 33 2.15 0.56 -2.89
C ILE A 33 1.62 1.70 -3.75
N GLN A 34 1.86 1.64 -5.06
CA GLN A 34 1.32 2.58 -6.02
C GLN A 34 -0.06 2.13 -6.47
N VAL A 35 -1.07 2.98 -6.28
CA VAL A 35 -2.45 2.73 -6.67
C VAL A 35 -2.88 3.77 -7.70
N THR A 36 -3.10 3.31 -8.93
CA THR A 36 -3.57 4.14 -10.04
C THR A 36 -5.05 3.87 -10.32
N ASN A 37 -5.86 4.93 -10.37
CA ASN A 37 -7.25 4.82 -10.77
C ASN A 37 -7.40 4.89 -12.29
N LEU A 38 -7.65 3.74 -12.92
CA LEU A 38 -7.91 3.61 -14.35
C LEU A 38 -9.42 3.68 -14.68
N GLY A 39 -10.27 3.98 -13.71
CA GLY A 39 -11.71 4.17 -13.92
C GLY A 39 -12.07 5.61 -14.32
N ALA A 40 -13.34 5.81 -14.70
CA ALA A 40 -13.88 7.11 -15.06
C ALA A 40 -14.36 7.95 -13.86
N LEU A 41 -14.49 7.35 -12.67
CA LEU A 41 -14.96 8.01 -11.45
C LEU A 41 -13.88 7.97 -10.35
N PRO A 42 -13.83 8.96 -9.45
CA PRO A 42 -12.97 8.91 -8.28
C PRO A 42 -13.22 7.66 -7.44
N ILE A 43 -12.16 7.10 -6.85
CA ILE A 43 -12.23 5.95 -5.95
C ILE A 43 -11.64 6.35 -4.60
N GLU A 44 -12.32 5.97 -3.53
CA GLU A 44 -11.85 6.14 -2.16
C GLU A 44 -11.25 4.83 -1.66
N VAL A 45 -9.98 4.88 -1.26
CA VAL A 45 -9.19 3.75 -0.78
C VAL A 45 -8.78 4.03 0.67
N PRO A 46 -9.19 3.21 1.65
CA PRO A 46 -8.73 3.35 3.02
C PRO A 46 -7.27 2.91 3.14
N SER A 47 -6.57 3.46 4.12
CA SER A 47 -5.14 3.23 4.35
C SER A 47 -4.91 1.94 5.13
N TYR A 48 -5.42 0.83 4.60
CA TYR A 48 -5.10 -0.52 5.04
C TYR A 48 -5.24 -1.51 3.89
N PHE A 49 -4.61 -2.66 4.03
CA PHE A 49 -4.79 -3.80 3.14
C PHE A 49 -4.68 -5.10 3.93
N ASP A 50 -5.12 -6.19 3.32
CA ASP A 50 -4.92 -7.52 3.89
C ASP A 50 -3.89 -8.29 3.05
N LEU A 51 -2.94 -8.94 3.71
CA LEU A 51 -2.06 -9.95 3.12
C LEU A 51 -2.67 -11.32 3.32
N ILE A 52 -2.68 -12.11 2.26
CA ILE A 52 -3.16 -13.50 2.29
C ILE A 52 -1.97 -14.43 2.09
N ASP A 53 -1.76 -15.32 3.05
CA ASP A 53 -0.78 -16.41 3.02
C ASP A 53 -1.46 -17.76 3.26
N ASP A 54 -0.67 -18.82 3.48
CA ASP A 54 -1.19 -20.16 3.79
C ASP A 54 -1.84 -20.28 5.18
N LEU A 55 -1.54 -19.36 6.09
CA LEU A 55 -2.05 -19.35 7.45
C LEU A 55 -3.34 -18.53 7.58
N GLY A 56 -3.59 -17.61 6.65
CA GLY A 56 -4.85 -16.89 6.53
C GLY A 56 -4.68 -15.46 6.03
N SER A 57 -5.45 -14.56 6.62
CA SER A 57 -5.46 -13.13 6.29
C SER A 57 -4.88 -12.31 7.43
N TYR A 58 -3.91 -11.46 7.12
CA TYR A 58 -3.32 -10.50 8.06
C TYR A 58 -3.56 -9.06 7.59
N ARG A 59 -4.19 -8.26 8.44
CA ARG A 59 -4.43 -6.84 8.16
C ARG A 59 -3.20 -6.00 8.49
N VAL A 60 -2.85 -5.13 7.55
CA VAL A 60 -1.85 -4.07 7.68
C VAL A 60 -2.60 -2.75 7.63
N ASP A 61 -2.73 -2.07 8.78
CA ASP A 61 -3.45 -0.81 8.95
C ASP A 61 -2.54 0.40 9.24
N THR A 62 -1.25 0.21 9.00
CA THR A 62 -0.20 1.21 9.22
C THR A 62 0.16 1.98 7.95
N LEU A 63 -0.65 1.91 6.88
CA LEU A 63 -0.36 2.62 5.65
C LEU A 63 -0.41 4.15 5.85
N LEU A 64 0.63 4.80 5.35
CA LEU A 64 0.73 6.24 5.19
C LEU A 64 0.46 6.61 3.72
N PRO A 65 -0.19 7.75 3.43
CA PRO A 65 -0.83 8.66 4.38
C PRO A 65 -2.08 8.02 5.03
N TYR A 66 -2.30 8.26 6.33
CA TYR A 66 -3.44 7.68 7.05
C TYR A 66 -4.81 8.19 6.57
N GLY A 67 -5.85 7.40 6.83
CA GLY A 67 -7.25 7.75 6.58
C GLY A 67 -7.78 7.19 5.26
N VAL A 68 -8.73 7.89 4.65
CA VAL A 68 -9.30 7.51 3.35
C VAL A 68 -8.74 8.43 2.28
N GLN A 69 -8.11 7.85 1.27
CA GLN A 69 -7.52 8.57 0.15
C GLN A 69 -8.46 8.57 -1.03
N ARG A 70 -8.80 9.75 -1.53
CA ARG A 70 -9.59 9.92 -2.75
C ARG A 70 -8.66 10.04 -3.95
N ILE A 71 -8.76 9.09 -4.88
CA ILE A 71 -7.93 9.01 -6.09
C ILE A 71 -8.78 9.40 -7.31
N PRO A 72 -8.55 10.56 -7.93
CA PRO A 72 -9.25 10.95 -9.16
C PRO A 72 -8.95 10.00 -10.34
N PRO A 73 -9.80 9.97 -11.39
CA PRO A 73 -9.51 9.27 -12.64
C PRO A 73 -8.15 9.63 -13.23
N GLY A 74 -7.35 8.64 -13.61
CA GLY A 74 -6.02 8.81 -14.21
C GLY A 74 -4.88 9.04 -13.20
N GLU A 75 -5.21 9.39 -11.95
CA GLU A 75 -4.21 9.72 -10.93
C GLU A 75 -3.64 8.49 -10.23
N THR A 76 -2.43 8.66 -9.67
CA THR A 76 -1.75 7.67 -8.84
C THR A 76 -1.44 8.24 -7.47
N ILE A 77 -1.71 7.46 -6.42
CA ILE A 77 -1.21 7.72 -5.08
C ILE A 77 -0.26 6.59 -4.66
N ALA A 78 0.75 6.94 -3.87
CA ALA A 78 1.62 5.96 -3.22
C ALA A 78 1.25 5.85 -1.74
N PHE A 79 1.10 4.62 -1.26
CA PHE A 79 1.06 4.30 0.16
C PHE A 79 2.38 3.70 0.62
N TYR A 80 2.69 3.89 1.89
CA TYR A 80 3.92 3.39 2.50
C TYR A 80 3.63 2.71 3.85
N CYS A 81 4.26 1.58 4.10
CA CYS A 81 4.34 0.99 5.44
C CYS A 81 5.68 0.30 5.67
N THR A 82 5.98 0.00 6.93
CA THR A 82 6.95 -1.03 7.27
C THR A 82 6.31 -2.40 7.11
N MET A 83 7.03 -3.32 6.46
CA MET A 83 6.60 -4.68 6.15
C MET A 83 7.68 -5.68 6.58
N ASP A 84 7.26 -6.73 7.28
CA ASP A 84 8.12 -7.88 7.55
C ASP A 84 8.41 -8.64 6.24
N GLU A 85 9.68 -8.72 5.85
CA GLU A 85 10.06 -9.38 4.59
C GLU A 85 9.72 -10.86 4.54
N ASN A 86 9.78 -11.58 5.66
CA ASN A 86 9.45 -13.00 5.70
C ASN A 86 7.95 -13.20 5.51
N ARG A 87 7.13 -12.32 6.11
CA ARG A 87 5.69 -12.29 5.86
C ARG A 87 5.39 -11.93 4.41
N TRP A 88 6.06 -10.94 3.83
CA TRP A 88 5.89 -10.58 2.43
C TRP A 88 6.24 -11.74 1.50
N LYS A 89 7.38 -12.42 1.72
CA LYS A 89 7.83 -13.59 0.95
C LYS A 89 6.87 -14.78 1.04
N GLY A 90 6.19 -14.95 2.18
CA GLY A 90 5.18 -15.99 2.39
C GLY A 90 3.79 -15.63 1.86
N ALA A 91 3.54 -14.35 1.58
CA ALA A 91 2.25 -13.89 1.09
C ALA A 91 2.06 -14.23 -0.39
N ARG A 92 0.84 -14.63 -0.74
CA ARG A 92 0.44 -14.93 -2.12
C ARG A 92 -0.34 -13.79 -2.73
N GLN A 93 -1.14 -13.10 -1.91
CA GLN A 93 -2.01 -12.04 -2.39
C GLN A 93 -2.06 -10.86 -1.43
N MET A 94 -2.28 -9.68 -2.00
CA MET A 94 -2.67 -8.48 -1.27
C MET A 94 -4.09 -8.08 -1.68
N VAL A 95 -4.91 -7.68 -0.72
CA VAL A 95 -6.27 -7.22 -0.94
C VAL A 95 -6.42 -5.78 -0.48
N LEU A 96 -6.66 -4.88 -1.44
CA LEU A 96 -7.03 -3.50 -1.21
C LEU A 96 -8.56 -3.34 -1.25
N TYR A 97 -9.05 -2.39 -0.48
CA TYR A 97 -10.47 -2.10 -0.35
C TYR A 97 -10.80 -0.74 -0.96
N ALA A 98 -12.06 -0.57 -1.38
CA ALA A 98 -12.62 0.74 -1.67
C ALA A 98 -13.86 0.98 -0.80
N CYS A 99 -14.16 2.24 -0.47
CA CYS A 99 -15.31 2.60 0.38
C CYS A 99 -16.68 2.13 -0.17
N GLN A 100 -16.74 1.69 -1.43
CA GLN A 100 -17.92 1.10 -2.06
C GLN A 100 -18.06 -0.42 -1.79
N GLY A 101 -17.26 -0.99 -0.88
CA GLY A 101 -17.25 -2.42 -0.56
C GLY A 101 -16.52 -3.30 -1.59
N LYS A 102 -15.97 -2.69 -2.65
CA LYS A 102 -15.23 -3.39 -3.69
C LYS A 102 -13.84 -3.79 -3.19
N LYS A 103 -13.45 -5.03 -3.47
CA LYS A 103 -12.11 -5.57 -3.19
C LYS A 103 -11.30 -5.64 -4.47
N TYR A 104 -10.01 -5.38 -4.34
CA TYR A 104 -9.02 -5.53 -5.40
C TYR A 104 -7.96 -6.49 -4.90
N THR A 105 -7.91 -7.69 -5.47
CA THR A 105 -6.90 -8.71 -5.16
C THR A 105 -5.76 -8.59 -6.15
N ILE A 106 -4.54 -8.58 -5.62
CA ILE A 106 -3.29 -8.48 -6.35
C ILE A 106 -2.48 -9.71 -6.00
N ASP A 107 -2.10 -10.50 -7.01
CA ASP A 107 -1.15 -11.58 -6.80
C ASP A 107 0.24 -10.98 -6.55
N ILE A 108 0.85 -11.39 -5.44
CA ILE A 108 2.22 -11.05 -5.11
C ILE A 108 3.06 -12.23 -5.62
N SER A 109 3.80 -12.01 -6.71
CA SER A 109 4.81 -12.97 -7.15
C SER A 109 6.04 -12.80 -6.25
N PRO A 110 6.49 -13.86 -5.54
CA PRO A 110 7.79 -13.83 -4.86
C PRO A 110 8.95 -13.67 -5.84
#